data_AF-A0A6M3LEF7-F1
#
_entry.id   AF-A0A6M3LEF7-F1
#
_cell.length_a   1.000
_cell.length_b   1.000
_cell.length_c   1.000
_cell.angle_alpha   90.00
_cell.angle_beta   90.00
_cell.angle_gamma   90.00
#
_symmetry.space_group_name_H-M   'P 1'
#
loop_
_entity.id
_entity.type
_entity.pdbx_description
1 polymer ?
#
loop_
_entity_poly.entity_id
_entity_poly.type
_entity_poly.pdbx_seq_one_letter_code
_entity_poly.pdbx_strand_id
1 'polypeptide(L)'
;MVIVLHSIEYLKSEAKNAGYTLLSNTYTGCKQKLRFVDCNGIEFTESWNSFQQKRIRNKKDIVEFKYSCPFCNKNIVGSLSHVYRCDKKPTDLTSKKEIRFLYIKFNFPEISNKDYLYKEYVLNLKSLPDFKKEYGISYKSLQFLLDYFFIKKRSHKEVMNLDKTKSKREDTCIVKFGKLNPLSKGAKPFLKRNNTVIEKYGVSNVFQIDEIKKHITSDELYLKRFGITRYEFLSIRARNVWKNKSEKEREEWLYKSIKSDEGIANLHSKGCVSSSLEDKIEKYLNIT
;
A
#
# COMPACT_ATOMS: atom_id res chain seq x y z
N MET A 1 16.99 2.46 20.60
CA MET A 1 17.04 1.69 19.34
C MET A 1 18.12 0.63 19.52
N VAL A 2 17.77 -0.65 19.62
CA VAL A 2 18.75 -1.73 19.86
C VAL A 2 19.55 -1.94 18.58
N ILE A 3 20.83 -1.57 18.58
CA ILE A 3 21.73 -1.84 17.46
C ILE A 3 22.13 -3.31 17.58
N VAL A 4 21.54 -4.16 16.73
CA VAL A 4 21.97 -5.56 16.62
C VAL A 4 23.34 -5.57 15.96
N LEU A 5 24.39 -5.89 16.73
CA LEU A 5 25.72 -6.10 16.19
C LEU A 5 25.76 -7.46 15.51
N HIS A 6 26.01 -7.48 14.21
CA HIS A 6 26.23 -8.70 13.46
C HIS A 6 27.62 -9.27 13.75
N SER A 7 27.76 -10.58 13.87
CA SER A 7 29.07 -11.24 14.00
C SER A 7 29.79 -11.30 12.64
N ILE A 8 31.13 -11.44 12.66
CA ILE A 8 31.92 -11.55 11.42
C ILE A 8 31.58 -12.84 10.64
N GLU A 9 31.21 -13.90 11.34
CA GLU A 9 30.80 -15.19 10.75
C GLU A 9 29.50 -15.05 9.97
N TYR A 10 28.53 -14.29 10.50
CA TYR A 10 27.30 -13.97 9.79
C TYR A 10 27.60 -13.20 8.48
N LEU A 11 28.49 -12.22 8.55
CA LEU A 11 28.96 -11.45 7.38
C LEU A 11 29.62 -12.35 6.33
N LYS A 12 30.51 -13.27 6.75
CA LYS A 12 31.15 -14.25 5.86
C LYS A 12 30.13 -15.14 5.16
N SER A 13 29.14 -15.65 5.90
CA SER A 13 28.07 -16.49 5.35
C SER A 13 27.20 -15.74 4.34
N GLU A 14 26.76 -14.52 4.67
CA GLU A 14 25.97 -13.68 3.77
C GLU A 14 26.74 -13.23 2.52
N ALA A 15 28.05 -12.95 2.64
CA ALA A 15 28.90 -12.65 1.49
C ALA A 15 29.02 -13.87 0.57
N LYS A 16 29.28 -15.05 1.14
CA LYS A 16 29.37 -16.32 0.40
C LYS A 16 28.07 -16.66 -0.33
N ASN A 17 26.92 -16.49 0.33
CA ASN A 17 25.59 -16.68 -0.27
C ASN A 17 25.30 -15.71 -1.43
N ALA A 18 26.06 -14.62 -1.54
CA ALA A 18 25.97 -13.65 -2.62
C ALA A 18 27.03 -13.84 -3.72
N GLY A 19 27.89 -14.86 -3.61
CA GLY A 19 28.96 -15.12 -4.58
C GLY A 19 30.26 -14.34 -4.33
N TYR A 20 30.48 -13.86 -3.10
CA TYR A 20 31.67 -13.11 -2.71
C TYR A 20 32.40 -13.79 -1.55
N THR A 21 33.72 -13.64 -1.48
CA THR A 21 34.54 -14.06 -0.33
C THR A 21 34.93 -12.83 0.49
N LEU A 22 34.59 -12.83 1.78
CA LEU A 22 34.98 -11.76 2.70
C LEU A 22 36.37 -12.05 3.29
N LEU A 23 37.35 -11.20 2.98
CA LEU A 23 38.74 -11.32 3.44
C LEU A 23 38.98 -10.72 4.83
N SER A 24 38.15 -9.78 5.26
CA SER A 24 38.30 -9.15 6.58
C SER A 24 37.99 -10.14 7.70
N ASN A 25 38.83 -10.14 8.75
CA ASN A 25 38.70 -11.02 9.91
C ASN A 25 38.03 -10.37 11.13
N THR A 26 37.86 -9.05 11.13
CA THR A 26 37.26 -8.28 12.23
C THR A 26 36.14 -7.38 11.72
N TYR A 27 35.11 -7.20 12.54
CA TYR A 27 33.99 -6.30 12.26
C TYR A 27 33.58 -5.54 13.52
N THR A 28 33.68 -4.21 13.48
CA THR A 28 33.39 -3.29 14.59
C THR A 28 32.12 -2.46 14.34
N GLY A 29 31.55 -2.50 13.13
CA GLY A 29 30.28 -1.84 12.84
C GLY A 29 30.04 -1.53 11.36
N CYS A 30 28.83 -1.06 11.05
CA CYS A 30 28.30 -0.96 9.68
C CYS A 30 29.05 0.02 8.76
N LYS A 31 29.87 0.92 9.32
CA LYS A 31 30.71 1.87 8.58
C LYS A 31 32.12 1.34 8.30
N GLN A 32 32.55 0.26 8.96
CA GLN A 32 33.87 -0.32 8.71
C GLN A 32 33.95 -0.78 7.26
N LYS A 33 35.04 -0.39 6.60
CA LYS A 33 35.40 -0.87 5.27
C LYS A 33 35.92 -2.31 5.37
N LEU A 34 35.28 -3.20 4.64
CA LEU A 34 35.59 -4.61 4.58
C LEU A 34 36.13 -4.95 3.19
N ARG A 35 37.10 -5.87 3.13
CA ARG A 35 37.69 -6.37 1.88
C ARG A 35 36.93 -7.59 1.39
N PHE A 36 36.50 -7.57 0.14
CA PHE A 36 35.78 -8.64 -0.54
C PHE A 36 36.52 -9.05 -1.80
N VAL A 37 36.30 -10.28 -2.24
CA VAL A 37 36.71 -10.84 -3.53
C VAL A 37 35.45 -11.31 -4.25
N ASP A 38 35.26 -10.94 -5.51
CA ASP A 38 34.17 -11.45 -6.34
C ASP A 38 34.50 -12.81 -6.99
N CYS A 39 33.57 -13.35 -7.78
CA CYS A 39 33.79 -14.63 -8.45
C CYS A 39 34.87 -14.59 -9.55
N ASN A 40 35.31 -13.42 -9.98
CA ASN A 40 36.39 -13.25 -10.96
C ASN A 40 37.75 -13.04 -10.27
N GLY A 41 37.81 -13.10 -8.93
CA GLY A 41 39.03 -12.84 -8.17
C GLY A 41 39.34 -11.35 -8.00
N ILE A 42 38.43 -10.45 -8.36
CA ILE A 42 38.65 -9.00 -8.22
C ILE A 42 38.40 -8.58 -6.78
N GLU A 43 39.44 -8.02 -6.15
CA GLU A 43 39.35 -7.45 -4.81
C GLU A 43 38.72 -6.06 -4.81
N PHE A 44 37.83 -5.81 -3.86
CA PHE A 44 37.28 -4.48 -3.62
C PHE A 44 37.03 -4.25 -2.13
N THR A 45 36.92 -2.97 -1.75
CA THR A 45 36.73 -2.56 -0.36
C THR A 45 35.47 -1.73 -0.22
N GLU A 46 34.58 -2.11 0.70
CA GLU A 46 33.29 -1.43 0.88
C GLU A 46 32.73 -1.61 2.29
N SER A 47 31.85 -0.71 2.74
CA SER A 47 31.15 -0.90 4.02
C SER A 47 30.10 -2.01 3.93
N TRP A 48 29.82 -2.72 5.04
CA TRP A 48 28.79 -3.77 5.04
C TRP A 48 27.43 -3.26 4.58
N ASN A 49 27.04 -2.05 5.01
CA ASN A 49 25.78 -1.43 4.60
C ASN A 49 25.73 -1.20 3.07
N SER A 50 26.82 -0.67 2.50
CA SER A 50 26.87 -0.44 1.06
C SER A 50 26.91 -1.75 0.26
N PHE A 51 27.61 -2.78 0.76
CA PHE A 51 27.60 -4.14 0.18
C PHE A 51 26.19 -4.73 0.15
N GLN A 52 25.43 -4.67 1.26
CA GLN A 52 24.05 -5.13 1.32
C GLN A 52 23.15 -4.35 0.35
N GLN A 53 23.31 -3.03 0.26
CA GLN A 53 22.54 -2.20 -0.67
C GLN A 53 22.88 -2.49 -2.13
N LYS A 54 24.16 -2.72 -2.46
CA LYS A 54 24.59 -3.12 -3.81
C LYS A 54 24.10 -4.51 -4.17
N ARG A 55 24.11 -5.47 -3.23
CA ARG A 55 23.49 -6.79 -3.44
C ARG A 55 22.00 -6.67 -3.78
N ILE A 56 21.27 -5.77 -3.12
CA ILE A 56 19.85 -5.50 -3.46
C ILE A 56 19.71 -4.86 -4.86
N ARG A 57 20.71 -4.09 -5.31
CA ARG A 57 20.74 -3.51 -6.66
C ARG A 57 21.15 -4.51 -7.74
N ASN A 58 22.09 -5.41 -7.46
CA ASN A 58 22.62 -6.41 -8.39
C ASN A 58 21.74 -7.67 -8.49
N LYS A 59 21.00 -8.05 -7.44
CA LYS A 59 19.98 -9.13 -7.50
C LYS A 59 18.67 -8.73 -8.17
N LYS A 60 18.43 -7.43 -8.34
CA LYS A 60 17.50 -7.05 -9.41
C LYS A 60 18.29 -7.31 -10.67
N ASP A 61 17.87 -8.28 -11.47
CA ASP A 61 18.25 -8.37 -12.86
C ASP A 61 17.94 -6.99 -13.47
N ILE A 62 18.91 -6.07 -13.41
CA ILE A 62 18.88 -4.87 -14.21
C ILE A 62 19.22 -5.41 -15.57
N VAL A 63 18.20 -5.95 -16.25
CA VAL A 63 18.17 -5.93 -17.70
C VAL A 63 18.48 -4.47 -18.01
N GLU A 64 19.71 -4.19 -18.45
CA GLU A 64 20.11 -2.86 -18.89
C GLU A 64 19.28 -2.57 -20.13
N PHE A 65 18.08 -2.05 -19.91
CA PHE A 65 17.24 -1.58 -20.99
C PHE A 65 17.98 -0.40 -21.63
N LYS A 66 18.59 -0.66 -22.78
CA LYS A 66 19.25 0.36 -23.59
C LYS A 66 18.15 1.16 -24.26
N TYR A 67 17.96 2.39 -23.78
CA TYR A 67 17.07 3.35 -24.43
C TYR A 67 17.88 4.23 -25.36
N SER A 68 17.27 4.71 -26.43
CA SER A 68 17.91 5.55 -27.43
C SER A 68 17.16 6.86 -27.62
N CYS A 69 17.94 7.92 -27.90
CA CYS A 69 17.39 9.23 -28.21
C CYS A 69 16.68 9.21 -29.56
N PRO A 70 15.41 9.64 -29.67
CA PRO A 70 14.67 9.62 -30.94
C PRO A 70 15.24 10.58 -32.01
N PHE A 71 16.08 11.55 -31.62
CA PHE A 71 16.59 12.57 -32.54
C PHE A 71 18.01 12.28 -33.04
N CYS A 72 18.82 11.56 -32.26
CA CYS A 72 20.23 11.30 -32.60
C CYS A 72 20.67 9.85 -32.42
N ASN A 73 19.77 8.95 -32.01
CA ASN A 73 20.02 7.53 -31.74
C ASN A 73 21.12 7.25 -30.70
N LYS A 74 21.56 8.25 -29.94
CA LYS A 74 22.51 8.05 -28.84
C LYS A 74 21.85 7.22 -27.74
N ASN A 75 22.56 6.19 -27.27
CA ASN A 75 22.16 5.41 -26.11
C ASN A 75 22.11 6.30 -24.86
N ILE A 76 21.00 6.23 -24.13
CA ILE A 76 20.74 7.01 -22.92
C ILE A 76 20.73 6.05 -21.73
N VAL A 77 21.65 6.27 -20.80
CA VAL A 77 21.66 5.59 -19.51
C VAL A 77 21.06 6.54 -18.47
N GLY A 78 19.88 6.21 -17.96
CA GLY A 78 19.24 6.95 -16.86
C GLY A 78 18.33 8.11 -17.30
N SER A 79 18.82 9.35 -17.20
CA SER A 79 17.98 10.57 -17.26
C SER A 79 17.65 11.03 -18.69
N LEU A 80 16.41 11.52 -18.89
CA LEU A 80 15.94 12.11 -20.16
C LEU A 80 16.55 13.47 -20.51
N SER A 81 17.53 13.95 -19.73
CA SER A 81 18.14 15.27 -19.90
C SER A 81 18.72 15.46 -21.30
N HIS A 82 19.33 14.41 -21.85
CA HIS A 82 19.85 14.43 -23.21
C HIS A 82 18.74 14.65 -24.26
N VAL A 83 17.60 13.96 -24.13
CA VAL A 83 16.48 14.09 -25.09
C VAL A 83 15.97 15.53 -25.14
N TYR A 84 15.83 16.19 -23.99
CA TYR A 84 15.32 17.56 -23.92
C TYR A 84 16.29 18.59 -24.51
N ARG A 85 17.60 18.33 -24.43
CA ARG A 85 18.70 19.20 -24.85
C ARG A 85 19.45 18.66 -26.06
N CYS A 86 18.83 17.78 -26.85
CA CYS A 86 19.52 17.16 -27.98
C CYS A 86 19.70 18.20 -29.09
N ASP A 87 20.91 18.36 -29.61
CA ASP A 87 21.23 19.34 -30.66
C ASP A 87 20.56 19.00 -32.00
N LYS A 88 20.22 17.71 -32.22
CA LYS A 88 19.49 17.25 -33.41
C LYS A 88 17.97 17.35 -33.27
N LYS A 89 17.47 17.88 -32.15
CA LYS A 89 16.03 18.05 -31.92
C LYS A 89 15.51 19.19 -32.82
N PRO A 90 14.35 19.03 -33.48
CA PRO A 90 13.70 20.12 -34.23
C PRO A 90 13.47 21.36 -33.37
N THR A 91 13.69 22.55 -33.94
CA THR A 91 13.61 23.84 -33.23
C THR A 91 12.18 24.24 -32.90
N ASP A 92 11.22 23.82 -33.73
CA ASP A 92 9.77 23.97 -33.53
C ASP A 92 9.24 23.12 -32.36
N LEU A 93 9.92 22.02 -32.03
CA LEU A 93 9.52 21.11 -30.97
C LEU A 93 9.94 21.61 -29.57
N THR A 94 9.15 22.55 -29.04
CA THR A 94 9.40 23.19 -27.74
C THR A 94 8.69 22.49 -26.56
N SER A 95 7.59 21.80 -26.81
CA SER A 95 6.78 21.16 -25.76
C SER A 95 7.50 19.98 -25.11
N LYS A 96 7.78 20.08 -23.80
CA LYS A 96 8.35 18.97 -23.01
C LYS A 96 7.47 17.72 -23.00
N LYS A 97 6.15 17.87 -23.15
CA LYS A 97 5.22 16.73 -23.24
C LYS A 97 5.41 15.99 -24.56
N GLU A 98 5.43 16.69 -25.68
CA GLU A 98 5.64 16.09 -27.01
C GLU A 98 7.01 15.40 -27.11
N ILE A 99 8.07 16.07 -26.66
CA ILE A 99 9.43 15.48 -26.62
C ILE A 99 9.44 14.16 -25.84
N ARG A 100 8.74 14.13 -24.69
CA ARG A 100 8.64 12.93 -23.86
C ARG A 100 7.80 11.83 -24.53
N PHE A 101 6.71 12.20 -25.21
CA PHE A 101 5.90 11.26 -25.97
C PHE A 101 6.70 10.63 -27.12
N LEU A 102 7.41 11.43 -27.93
CA LEU A 102 8.27 10.93 -29.01
C LEU A 102 9.35 9.98 -28.52
N TYR A 103 9.98 10.28 -27.38
CA TYR A 103 10.93 9.37 -26.74
C TYR A 103 10.29 8.02 -26.39
N ILE A 104 9.09 8.04 -25.79
CA ILE A 104 8.39 6.80 -25.43
C ILE A 104 7.94 6.05 -26.69
N LYS A 105 7.42 6.74 -27.70
CA LYS A 105 7.01 6.17 -28.99
C LYS A 105 8.16 5.48 -29.70
N PHE A 106 9.35 6.08 -29.68
CA PHE A 106 10.55 5.51 -30.29
C PHE A 106 11.04 4.25 -29.58
N ASN A 107 11.06 4.25 -28.24
CA ASN A 107 11.58 3.13 -27.45
C ASN A 107 10.53 2.04 -27.13
N PHE A 108 9.24 2.37 -27.20
CA PHE A 108 8.13 1.49 -26.83
C PHE A 108 6.94 1.70 -27.79
N PRO A 109 7.11 1.37 -29.09
CA PRO A 109 6.11 1.70 -30.12
C PRO A 109 4.74 1.08 -29.83
N GLU A 110 4.69 -0.17 -29.37
CA GLU A 110 3.42 -0.87 -29.07
C GLU A 110 2.62 -0.16 -27.96
N ILE A 111 3.22 0.10 -26.79
CA ILE A 111 2.53 0.76 -25.67
C ILE A 111 2.18 2.21 -25.99
N SER A 112 2.97 2.86 -26.85
CA SER A 112 2.69 4.24 -27.25
C SER A 112 1.44 4.39 -28.13
N ASN A 113 0.88 3.29 -28.64
CA ASN A 113 -0.41 3.31 -29.32
C ASN A 113 -1.55 3.42 -28.29
N LYS A 114 -2.42 4.43 -28.48
CA LYS A 114 -3.54 4.73 -27.56
C LYS A 114 -4.50 3.55 -27.41
N ASP A 115 -4.90 2.94 -28.52
CA ASP A 115 -5.91 1.87 -28.53
C ASP A 115 -5.36 0.60 -27.91
N TYR A 116 -4.09 0.28 -28.19
CA TYR A 116 -3.38 -0.82 -27.56
C TYR A 116 -3.27 -0.62 -26.04
N LEU A 117 -2.79 0.55 -25.60
CA LEU A 117 -2.68 0.86 -24.18
C LEU A 117 -4.04 0.81 -23.47
N TYR A 118 -5.09 1.33 -24.09
CA TYR A 118 -6.45 1.28 -23.56
C TYR A 118 -6.93 -0.17 -23.42
N LYS A 119 -6.80 -0.98 -24.48
CA LYS A 119 -7.17 -2.40 -24.47
C LYS A 119 -6.47 -3.14 -23.34
N GLU A 120 -5.16 -3.01 -23.23
CA GLU A 120 -4.39 -3.76 -22.24
C GLU A 120 -4.62 -3.26 -20.79
N TYR A 121 -4.67 -1.94 -20.59
CA TYR A 121 -4.79 -1.36 -19.24
C TYR A 121 -6.23 -1.38 -18.70
N VAL A 122 -7.22 -1.08 -19.56
CA VAL A 122 -8.63 -0.93 -19.18
C VAL A 122 -9.39 -2.24 -19.38
N LEU A 123 -9.31 -2.85 -20.56
CA LEU A 123 -10.10 -4.06 -20.86
C LEU A 123 -9.45 -5.31 -20.26
N ASN A 124 -8.15 -5.51 -20.47
CA ASN A 124 -7.42 -6.68 -19.93
C ASN A 124 -6.93 -6.49 -18.49
N LEU A 125 -7.20 -5.33 -17.90
CA LEU A 125 -6.86 -4.98 -16.51
C LEU A 125 -5.37 -5.14 -16.16
N LYS A 126 -4.45 -5.12 -17.13
CA LYS A 126 -2.99 -5.22 -16.88
C LYS A 126 -2.54 -4.12 -15.94
N SER A 127 -1.80 -4.47 -14.89
CA SER A 127 -1.29 -3.52 -13.90
C SER A 127 -0.01 -2.83 -14.40
N LEU A 128 0.37 -1.69 -13.83
CA LEU A 128 1.64 -1.03 -14.19
C LEU A 128 2.86 -1.97 -13.97
N PRO A 129 2.91 -2.81 -12.90
CA PRO A 129 3.91 -3.86 -12.78
C PRO A 129 3.94 -4.87 -13.92
N ASP A 130 2.78 -5.26 -14.46
CA ASP A 130 2.70 -6.20 -15.59
C ASP A 130 3.38 -5.58 -16.82
N PHE A 131 3.06 -4.32 -17.18
CA PHE A 131 3.71 -3.60 -18.28
C PHE A 131 5.21 -3.43 -18.08
N LYS A 132 5.67 -3.15 -16.85
CA LYS A 132 7.10 -3.06 -16.56
C LYS A 132 7.80 -4.40 -16.78
N LYS A 133 7.17 -5.51 -16.40
CA LYS A 133 7.73 -6.86 -16.57
C LYS A 133 7.80 -7.23 -18.07
N GLU A 134 6.76 -6.90 -18.82
CA GLU A 134 6.62 -7.27 -20.23
C GLU A 134 7.51 -6.42 -21.15
N TYR A 135 7.60 -5.11 -20.90
CA TYR A 135 8.24 -4.17 -21.83
C TYR A 135 9.44 -3.42 -21.27
N GLY A 136 9.72 -3.53 -19.96
CA GLY A 136 10.77 -2.74 -19.32
C GLY A 136 10.48 -1.24 -19.24
N ILE A 137 9.24 -0.80 -19.52
CA ILE A 137 8.85 0.61 -19.41
C ILE A 137 8.80 1.06 -17.94
N SER A 138 9.27 2.28 -17.67
CA SER A 138 9.20 2.85 -16.32
C SER A 138 7.77 3.21 -15.93
N TYR A 139 7.43 3.10 -14.64
CA TYR A 139 6.11 3.49 -14.12
C TYR A 139 5.77 4.95 -14.42
N LYS A 140 6.77 5.85 -14.34
CA LYS A 140 6.58 7.28 -14.63
C LYS A 140 6.27 7.52 -16.10
N SER A 141 6.86 6.76 -17.01
CA SER A 141 6.56 6.85 -18.45
C SER A 141 5.16 6.32 -18.76
N LEU A 142 4.76 5.20 -18.15
CA LEU A 142 3.43 4.65 -18.32
C LEU A 142 2.33 5.56 -17.75
N GLN A 143 2.54 6.12 -16.55
CA GLN A 143 1.63 7.13 -15.98
C GLN A 143 1.54 8.36 -16.88
N PHE A 144 2.66 8.80 -17.46
CA PHE A 144 2.65 9.88 -18.43
C PHE A 144 1.81 9.54 -19.67
N LEU A 145 1.90 8.32 -20.22
CA LEU A 145 1.07 7.92 -21.37
C LEU A 145 -0.42 7.91 -21.03
N LEU A 146 -0.79 7.41 -19.84
CA LEU A 146 -2.18 7.44 -19.38
C LEU A 146 -2.70 8.87 -19.31
N ASP A 147 -1.92 9.79 -18.73
CA ASP A 147 -2.29 11.20 -18.65
C ASP A 147 -2.32 11.87 -20.05
N TYR A 148 -1.37 11.54 -20.92
CA TYR A 148 -1.25 12.07 -22.28
C TYR A 148 -2.44 11.67 -23.17
N PHE A 149 -2.94 10.43 -23.02
CA PHE A 149 -4.11 9.93 -23.75
C PHE A 149 -5.44 10.13 -23.02
N PHE A 150 -5.44 10.85 -21.89
CA PHE A 150 -6.62 11.09 -21.05
C PHE A 150 -7.29 9.79 -20.57
N ILE A 151 -6.49 8.74 -20.33
CA ILE A 151 -6.95 7.48 -19.76
C ILE A 151 -6.95 7.60 -18.23
N LYS A 152 -8.11 7.41 -17.60
CA LYS A 152 -8.24 7.50 -16.14
C LYS A 152 -7.31 6.49 -15.45
N LYS A 153 -6.40 6.99 -14.60
CA LYS A 153 -5.59 6.16 -13.71
C LYS A 153 -6.47 5.53 -12.65
N ARG A 154 -6.35 4.22 -12.45
CA ARG A 154 -6.99 3.52 -11.33
C ARG A 154 -6.42 4.00 -10.00
N SER A 155 -7.31 4.35 -9.08
CA SER A 155 -7.01 4.58 -7.67
C SER A 155 -6.62 3.29 -6.96
N HIS A 156 -5.96 3.42 -5.80
CA HIS A 156 -5.63 2.26 -4.97
C HIS A 156 -6.88 1.43 -4.60
N LYS A 157 -8.01 2.10 -4.30
CA LYS A 157 -9.27 1.43 -3.97
C LYS A 157 -9.82 0.63 -5.14
N GLU A 158 -9.83 1.20 -6.34
CA GLU A 158 -10.26 0.49 -7.56
C GLU A 158 -9.38 -0.73 -7.81
N VAL A 159 -8.04 -0.60 -7.73
CA VAL A 159 -7.11 -1.72 -7.94
C VAL A 159 -7.33 -2.86 -6.93
N MET A 160 -7.52 -2.53 -5.65
CA MET A 160 -7.75 -3.51 -4.59
C MET A 160 -9.08 -4.25 -4.74
N ASN A 161 -10.05 -3.65 -5.43
CA ASN A 161 -11.36 -4.23 -5.67
C ASN A 161 -11.45 -5.07 -6.95
N LEU A 162 -10.41 -5.09 -7.80
CA LEU A 162 -10.35 -5.97 -8.96
C LEU A 162 -10.24 -7.42 -8.51
N ASP A 163 -11.00 -8.32 -9.14
CA ASP A 163 -11.04 -9.74 -8.76
C ASP A 163 -9.68 -10.41 -8.94
N LYS A 164 -8.95 -10.09 -10.03
CA LYS A 164 -7.56 -10.53 -10.23
C LYS A 164 -6.64 -10.18 -9.05
N THR A 165 -6.83 -9.01 -8.43
CA THR A 165 -6.04 -8.57 -7.27
C THR A 165 -6.48 -9.31 -6.00
N LYS A 166 -7.79 -9.49 -5.81
CA LYS A 166 -8.35 -10.25 -4.68
C LYS A 166 -7.85 -11.69 -4.68
N SER A 167 -7.94 -12.39 -5.81
CA SER A 167 -7.49 -13.77 -5.97
C SER A 167 -6.00 -13.91 -5.65
N LYS A 168 -5.13 -13.07 -6.26
CA LYS A 168 -3.69 -13.09 -5.95
C LYS A 168 -3.39 -12.89 -4.46
N ARG A 169 -4.13 -12.00 -3.79
CA ARG A 169 -3.97 -11.76 -2.35
C ARG A 169 -4.41 -12.98 -1.54
N GLU A 170 -5.54 -13.58 -1.89
CA GLU A 170 -6.07 -14.79 -1.25
C GLU A 170 -5.12 -15.98 -1.42
N ASP A 171 -4.65 -16.24 -2.65
CA ASP A 171 -3.66 -17.27 -2.95
C ASP A 171 -2.40 -17.08 -2.10
N THR A 172 -1.89 -15.84 -2.03
CA THR A 172 -0.73 -15.51 -1.19
C THR A 172 -1.00 -15.79 0.29
N CYS A 173 -2.22 -15.50 0.77
CA CYS A 173 -2.59 -15.76 2.16
C CYS A 173 -2.73 -17.26 2.44
N ILE A 174 -3.31 -18.02 1.52
CA ILE A 174 -3.42 -19.48 1.62
C ILE A 174 -2.02 -20.11 1.64
N VAL A 175 -1.16 -19.75 0.69
CA VAL A 175 0.21 -20.30 0.61
C VAL A 175 1.02 -19.98 1.87
N LYS A 176 0.92 -18.75 2.40
CA LYS A 176 1.74 -18.35 3.56
C LYS A 176 1.16 -18.72 4.92
N PHE A 177 -0.16 -18.77 5.04
CA PHE A 177 -0.84 -18.88 6.33
C PHE A 177 -1.87 -20.00 6.41
N GLY A 178 -2.09 -20.75 5.32
CA GLY A 178 -3.08 -21.83 5.23
C GLY A 178 -4.54 -21.35 5.28
N LYS A 179 -4.79 -20.04 5.16
CA LYS A 179 -6.12 -19.42 5.29
C LYS A 179 -6.26 -18.22 4.36
N LEU A 180 -7.49 -17.91 3.95
CA LEU A 180 -7.81 -16.74 3.10
C LEU A 180 -7.43 -15.40 3.75
N ASN A 181 -7.48 -15.33 5.08
CA ASN A 181 -7.12 -14.13 5.83
C ASN A 181 -6.12 -14.49 6.94
N PRO A 182 -4.98 -13.79 7.07
CA PRO A 182 -3.98 -14.04 8.10
C PRO A 182 -4.50 -13.86 9.55
N LEU A 183 -5.57 -13.10 9.73
CA LEU A 183 -6.22 -12.86 11.04
C LEU A 183 -7.50 -13.68 11.23
N SER A 184 -7.76 -14.64 10.34
CA SER A 184 -8.84 -15.62 10.56
C SER A 184 -8.53 -16.49 11.79
N LYS A 185 -9.58 -16.96 12.48
CA LYS A 185 -9.45 -17.80 13.67
C LYS A 185 -8.65 -19.06 13.31
N GLY A 186 -7.62 -19.36 14.12
CA GLY A 186 -6.73 -20.49 13.92
C GLY A 186 -5.53 -20.26 13.00
N ALA A 187 -5.46 -19.12 12.30
CA ALA A 187 -4.25 -18.76 11.54
C ALA A 187 -3.07 -18.45 12.48
N LYS A 188 -1.84 -18.76 12.06
CA LYS A 188 -0.63 -18.50 12.86
C LYS A 188 -0.51 -17.04 13.33
N PRO A 189 -0.75 -16.01 12.48
CA PRO A 189 -0.70 -14.62 12.93
C PRO A 189 -1.81 -14.27 13.95
N PHE A 190 -3.01 -14.85 13.80
CA PHE A 190 -4.10 -14.68 14.77
C PHE A 190 -3.74 -15.21 16.15
N LEU A 191 -3.21 -16.45 16.22
CA LEU A 191 -2.78 -17.07 17.46
C LEU A 191 -1.65 -16.28 18.11
N LYS A 192 -0.62 -15.91 17.34
CA LYS A 192 0.48 -15.08 17.83
C LYS A 192 -0.01 -13.77 18.44
N ARG A 193 -0.90 -13.06 17.74
CA ARG A 193 -1.47 -11.79 18.22
C ARG A 193 -2.17 -12.00 19.57
N ASN A 194 -3.01 -13.01 19.71
CA ASN A 194 -3.78 -13.24 20.93
C ASN A 194 -2.87 -13.71 22.08
N ASN A 195 -1.91 -14.60 21.83
CA ASN A 195 -0.95 -15.04 22.83
C ASN A 195 -0.13 -13.86 23.36
N THR A 196 0.33 -12.95 22.49
CA THR A 196 1.04 -11.75 22.94
C THR A 196 0.18 -10.85 23.83
N VAL A 197 -1.14 -10.77 23.64
CA VAL A 197 -2.02 -10.00 24.53
C VAL A 197 -2.12 -10.69 25.89
N ILE A 198 -2.29 -12.01 25.91
CA ILE A 198 -2.36 -12.81 27.14
C ILE A 198 -1.04 -12.76 27.91
N GLU A 199 0.09 -12.98 27.24
CA GLU A 199 1.44 -12.95 27.84
C GLU A 199 1.76 -11.60 28.47
N LYS A 200 1.35 -10.48 27.83
CA LYS A 200 1.70 -9.14 28.30
C LYS A 200 0.74 -8.57 29.34
N TYR A 201 -0.54 -8.92 29.25
CA TYR A 201 -1.59 -8.25 30.01
C TYR A 201 -2.42 -9.21 30.87
N GLY A 202 -2.18 -10.52 30.80
CA GLY A 202 -2.96 -11.53 31.52
C GLY A 202 -4.41 -11.66 31.07
N VAL A 203 -4.83 -10.95 30.00
CA VAL A 203 -6.21 -10.91 29.51
C VAL A 203 -6.28 -11.32 28.04
N SER A 204 -7.43 -11.84 27.63
CA SER A 204 -7.67 -12.24 26.23
C SER A 204 -7.81 -11.05 25.27
N ASN A 205 -8.22 -9.90 25.81
CA ASN A 205 -8.44 -8.67 25.08
C ASN A 205 -8.00 -7.49 25.96
N VAL A 206 -7.14 -6.62 25.42
CA VAL A 206 -6.61 -5.45 26.13
C VAL A 206 -7.71 -4.52 26.67
N PHE A 207 -8.88 -4.50 26.05
CA PHE A 207 -10.03 -3.72 26.52
C PHE A 207 -10.75 -4.34 27.74
N GLN A 208 -10.33 -5.52 28.22
CA GLN A 208 -10.81 -6.09 29.48
C GLN A 208 -10.17 -5.44 30.71
N ILE A 209 -9.01 -4.78 30.54
CA ILE A 209 -8.28 -4.09 31.60
C ILE A 209 -9.10 -2.87 32.04
N ASP A 210 -9.43 -2.81 33.34
CA ASP A 210 -10.32 -1.77 33.86
C ASP A 210 -9.72 -0.36 33.78
N GLU A 211 -8.39 -0.23 33.90
CA GLU A 211 -7.70 1.03 33.69
C GLU A 211 -7.93 1.58 32.28
N ILE A 212 -7.84 0.70 31.27
CA ILE A 212 -8.07 1.07 29.87
C ILE A 212 -9.53 1.41 29.63
N LYS A 213 -10.47 0.63 30.21
CA LYS A 213 -11.90 0.96 30.13
C LYS A 213 -12.16 2.35 30.70
N LYS A 214 -11.72 2.61 31.94
CA LYS A 214 -11.87 3.91 32.63
C LYS A 214 -11.27 5.04 31.81
N HIS A 215 -10.07 4.84 31.26
CA HIS A 215 -9.39 5.85 30.45
C HIS A 215 -10.16 6.19 29.16
N ILE A 216 -10.70 5.18 28.47
CA ILE A 216 -11.47 5.39 27.22
C ILE A 216 -12.89 5.91 27.50
N THR A 217 -13.47 5.62 28.66
CA THR A 217 -14.80 6.11 29.03
C THR A 217 -14.77 7.49 29.70
N SER A 218 -13.62 7.92 30.21
CA SER A 218 -13.44 9.22 30.87
C SER A 218 -13.57 10.37 29.87
N ASP A 219 -14.17 11.47 30.32
CA ASP A 219 -14.23 12.72 29.56
C ASP A 219 -12.87 13.41 29.46
N GLU A 220 -11.95 13.15 30.39
CA GLU A 220 -10.63 13.79 30.44
C GLU A 220 -9.86 13.67 29.11
N LEU A 221 -9.87 12.47 28.51
CA LEU A 221 -9.22 12.22 27.23
C LEU A 221 -9.82 13.06 26.09
N TYR A 222 -11.14 13.20 26.06
CA TYR A 222 -11.87 13.90 25.01
C TYR A 222 -11.77 15.41 25.19
N LEU A 223 -11.87 15.90 26.43
CA LEU A 223 -11.68 17.31 26.77
C LEU A 223 -10.25 17.75 26.43
N LYS A 224 -9.23 16.97 26.79
CA LYS A 224 -7.83 17.28 26.47
C LYS A 224 -7.54 17.32 24.97
N ARG A 225 -8.14 16.41 24.19
CA ARG A 225 -7.82 16.26 22.76
C ARG A 225 -8.71 17.11 21.85
N PHE A 226 -9.98 17.30 22.22
CA PHE A 226 -11.02 17.89 21.38
C PHE A 226 -11.77 19.05 22.05
N GLY A 227 -11.53 19.32 23.34
CA GLY A 227 -12.24 20.38 24.07
C GLY A 227 -13.72 20.10 24.34
N ILE A 228 -14.16 18.85 24.15
CA ILE A 228 -15.56 18.44 24.32
C ILE A 228 -15.64 17.14 25.10
N THR A 229 -16.79 16.88 25.72
CA THR A 229 -17.04 15.62 26.43
C THR A 229 -17.11 14.44 25.47
N ARG A 230 -16.96 13.22 26.01
CA ARG A 230 -17.14 11.99 25.25
C ARG A 230 -18.54 11.90 24.65
N TYR A 231 -19.57 12.29 25.41
CA TYR A 231 -20.96 12.28 24.95
C TYR A 231 -21.15 13.20 23.73
N GLU A 232 -20.66 14.43 23.80
CA GLU A 232 -20.72 15.38 22.69
C GLU A 232 -19.98 14.87 21.46
N PHE A 233 -18.78 14.30 21.65
CA PHE A 233 -18.01 13.71 20.56
C PHE A 233 -18.78 12.59 19.85
N LEU A 234 -19.39 11.68 20.62
CA LEU A 234 -20.21 10.60 20.07
C LEU A 234 -21.45 11.14 19.35
N SER A 235 -22.12 12.15 19.92
CA SER A 235 -23.28 12.82 19.31
C SER A 235 -22.93 13.50 17.99
N ILE A 236 -21.82 14.24 17.93
CA ILE A 236 -21.33 14.88 16.70
C ILE A 236 -21.03 13.81 15.64
N ARG A 237 -20.37 12.72 16.02
CA ARG A 237 -20.04 11.63 15.09
C ARG A 237 -21.31 10.96 14.55
N ALA A 238 -22.29 10.69 15.40
CA ALA A 238 -23.58 10.13 14.99
C ALA A 238 -24.31 11.06 14.02
N ARG A 239 -24.39 12.37 14.34
CA ARG A 239 -24.99 13.38 13.46
C ARG A 239 -24.27 13.48 12.12
N ASN A 240 -22.94 13.44 12.10
CA ASN A 240 -22.18 13.51 10.86
C ASN A 240 -22.37 12.27 9.99
N VAL A 241 -22.43 11.07 10.59
CA VAL A 241 -22.77 9.84 9.87
C VAL A 241 -24.16 9.94 9.27
N TRP A 242 -25.16 10.43 10.02
CA TRP A 242 -26.52 10.61 9.54
C TRP A 242 -26.60 11.61 8.37
N LYS A 243 -25.98 12.78 8.52
CA LYS A 243 -25.94 13.83 7.49
C LYS A 243 -25.32 13.33 6.18
N ASN A 244 -24.32 12.46 6.25
CA ASN A 244 -23.62 11.94 5.07
C ASN A 244 -24.31 10.74 4.41
N LYS A 245 -25.39 10.20 4.99
CA LYS A 245 -26.23 9.18 4.34
C LYS A 245 -27.18 9.83 3.33
N SER A 246 -27.38 9.16 2.20
CA SER A 246 -28.46 9.46 1.26
C SER A 246 -29.83 9.21 1.89
N GLU A 247 -30.88 9.80 1.33
CA GLU A 247 -32.25 9.66 1.83
C GLU A 247 -32.69 8.19 1.86
N LYS A 248 -32.44 7.45 0.78
CA LYS A 248 -32.68 6.00 0.70
C LYS A 248 -31.95 5.22 1.81
N GLU A 249 -30.68 5.52 2.07
CA GLU A 249 -29.93 4.86 3.16
C GLU A 249 -30.47 5.19 4.56
N ARG A 250 -31.06 6.38 4.74
CA ARG A 250 -31.71 6.78 6.00
C ARG A 250 -33.03 6.03 6.18
N GLU A 251 -33.85 5.94 5.14
CA GLU A 251 -35.11 5.16 5.14
C GLU A 251 -34.85 3.68 5.41
N GLU A 252 -33.91 3.06 4.71
CA GLU A 252 -33.53 1.66 4.94
C GLU A 252 -33.04 1.43 6.38
N TRP A 253 -32.28 2.38 6.93
CA TRP A 253 -31.80 2.29 8.31
C TRP A 253 -32.96 2.41 9.31
N LEU A 254 -33.88 3.36 9.12
CA LEU A 254 -35.07 3.52 9.96
C LEU A 254 -35.95 2.29 9.89
N TYR A 255 -36.14 1.74 8.69
CA TYR A 255 -36.89 0.51 8.49
C TYR A 255 -36.27 -0.63 9.30
N LYS A 256 -34.97 -0.90 9.12
CA LYS A 256 -34.27 -1.99 9.85
C LYS A 256 -34.18 -1.79 11.36
N SER A 257 -34.15 -0.54 11.81
CA SER A 257 -33.91 -0.25 13.24
C SER A 257 -35.19 -0.15 14.03
N ILE A 258 -36.29 0.26 13.39
CA ILE A 258 -37.53 0.67 14.07
C ILE A 258 -38.78 0.00 13.47
N LYS A 259 -38.81 -0.26 12.16
CA LYS A 259 -40.02 -0.78 11.49
C LYS A 259 -40.01 -2.29 11.23
N SER A 260 -38.85 -2.92 11.19
CA SER A 260 -38.76 -4.37 10.99
C SER A 260 -39.00 -5.11 12.30
N ASP A 261 -39.60 -6.30 12.21
CA ASP A 261 -39.84 -7.16 13.37
C ASP A 261 -38.55 -7.44 14.16
N GLU A 262 -37.42 -7.60 13.45
CA GLU A 262 -36.10 -7.77 14.06
C GLU A 262 -35.61 -6.51 14.78
N GLY A 263 -35.88 -5.32 14.24
CA GLY A 263 -35.56 -4.04 14.88
C GLY A 263 -36.37 -3.84 16.16
N ILE A 264 -37.68 -4.12 16.08
CA ILE A 264 -38.61 -4.08 17.21
C ILE A 264 -38.15 -5.07 18.30
N ALA A 265 -37.91 -6.34 17.96
CA ALA A 265 -37.41 -7.34 18.90
C ALA A 265 -36.09 -6.93 19.57
N ASN A 266 -35.17 -6.30 18.84
CA ASN A 266 -33.93 -5.76 19.38
C ASN A 266 -34.14 -4.58 20.35
N LEU A 267 -35.16 -3.74 20.15
CA LEU A 267 -35.51 -2.67 21.09
C LEU A 267 -36.14 -3.24 22.37
N HIS A 268 -37.01 -4.25 22.24
CA HIS A 268 -37.61 -4.95 23.38
C HIS A 268 -36.55 -5.63 24.27
N SER A 269 -35.63 -6.39 23.67
CA SER A 269 -34.56 -7.09 24.40
C SER A 269 -33.60 -6.17 25.17
N LYS A 270 -33.50 -4.88 24.77
CA LYS A 270 -32.67 -3.88 25.46
C LYS A 270 -33.43 -3.08 26.51
N GLY A 271 -34.69 -3.43 26.80
CA GLY A 271 -35.54 -2.67 27.72
C GLY A 271 -35.86 -1.25 27.25
N CYS A 272 -35.73 -0.97 25.95
CA CYS A 272 -36.00 0.35 25.34
C CYS A 272 -37.47 0.54 24.97
N VAL A 273 -38.39 -0.10 25.70
CA VAL A 273 -39.83 0.10 25.52
C VAL A 273 -40.29 1.06 26.59
N SER A 274 -39.96 2.34 26.41
CA SER A 274 -40.77 3.39 27.02
C SER A 274 -41.88 3.69 26.02
N SER A 275 -43.12 3.82 26.47
CA SER A 275 -44.23 4.42 25.71
C SER A 275 -43.81 5.69 24.95
N SER A 276 -42.86 6.46 25.50
CA SER A 276 -42.30 7.65 24.83
C SER A 276 -41.56 7.39 23.50
N LEU A 277 -41.10 6.16 23.22
CA LEU A 277 -40.44 5.84 21.96
C LEU A 277 -41.48 5.60 20.88
N GLU A 278 -42.53 4.86 21.18
CA GLU A 278 -43.70 4.66 20.32
C GLU A 278 -44.37 6.01 20.02
N ASP A 279 -44.59 6.85 21.04
CA ASP A 279 -45.11 8.22 20.86
C ASP A 279 -44.20 9.10 19.98
N LYS A 280 -42.87 8.98 20.13
CA LYS A 280 -41.90 9.74 19.31
C LYS A 280 -41.83 9.21 17.88
N ILE A 281 -41.94 7.91 17.68
CA ILE A 281 -41.96 7.27 16.36
C ILE A 281 -43.25 7.68 15.64
N GLU A 282 -44.39 7.58 16.30
CA GLU A 282 -45.70 7.97 15.77
C GLU A 282 -45.74 9.46 15.43
N LYS A 283 -45.18 10.33 16.31
CA LYS A 283 -45.00 11.75 16.02
C LYS A 283 -44.09 12.02 14.81
N TYR A 284 -43.03 11.25 14.60
CA TYR A 284 -42.15 11.39 13.43
C TYR A 284 -42.79 10.86 12.14
N LEU A 285 -43.61 9.82 12.22
CA LEU A 285 -44.33 9.24 11.09
C LEU A 285 -45.53 10.08 10.66
N ASN A 286 -46.11 10.89 11.55
CA ASN A 286 -47.24 11.78 11.29
C ASN A 286 -46.83 13.23 10.91
N ILE A 287 -45.55 13.49 10.63
CA ILE A 287 -45.03 14.81 10.19
C ILE A 287 -44.78 14.87 8.66
N THR A 288 -44.99 13.76 7.93
CA THR A 288 -45.11 13.75 6.46
C THR A 288 -46.55 13.98 6.04
#